data_AF-A0A8T5QNZ1-F1
#
_entry.id   AF-A0A8T5QNZ1-F1
#
_cell.length_a   1.000
_cell.length_b   1.000
_cell.length_c   1.000
_cell.angle_alpha   90.00
_cell.angle_beta   90.00
_cell.angle_gamma   90.00
#
_symmetry.space_group_name_H-M   'P 1'
#
loop_
_entity.id
_entity.type
_entity.pdbx_description
1 polymer ?
#
loop_
_entity_poly.entity_id
_entity_poly.type
_entity_poly.pdbx_seq_one_letter_code
_entity_poly.pdbx_strand_id
1 'polypeptide(L)'
;MSKYVFFFRRHAVKYVLEEGFTPISQYGIFDYFITDAVERDLVRKANNNLIRLCHEMWVFGPISDGVLAEIKLVKEWNIPVKYFKIVNSKDVKEISKDEVEFEEDLEKYSSLL
;
A
#
# COMPACT_ATOMS: atom_id res chain seq x y z
N MET A 1 -8.87 7.79 -1.75
CA MET A 1 -7.84 7.48 -2.77
C MET A 1 -7.97 8.46 -3.93
N SER A 2 -6.93 9.26 -4.18
CA SER A 2 -6.83 10.14 -5.35
C SER A 2 -6.96 9.36 -6.68
N LYS A 3 -7.58 9.95 -7.71
CA LYS A 3 -7.67 9.39 -9.07
C LYS A 3 -6.29 8.96 -9.60
N TYR A 4 -5.23 9.66 -9.21
CA TYR A 4 -3.87 9.40 -9.67
C TYR A 4 -3.34 8.04 -9.19
N VAL A 5 -3.54 7.73 -7.91
CA VAL A 5 -3.11 6.48 -7.29
C VAL A 5 -3.88 5.27 -7.84
N PHE A 6 -5.16 5.47 -8.18
CA PHE A 6 -5.99 4.43 -8.80
C PHE A 6 -5.45 3.97 -10.15
N PHE A 7 -4.97 4.89 -11.00
CA PHE A 7 -4.32 4.51 -12.27
C PHE A 7 -2.93 3.91 -12.06
N PHE A 8 -2.22 4.34 -11.01
CA PHE A 8 -0.87 3.87 -10.72
C PHE A 8 -0.78 2.41 -10.27
N ARG A 9 -1.88 1.82 -9.73
CA ARG A 9 -1.88 0.43 -9.20
C ARG A 9 -1.30 -0.61 -10.15
N ARG A 10 -1.53 -0.47 -11.47
CA ARG A 10 -1.00 -1.40 -12.49
C ARG A 10 0.51 -1.22 -12.67
N HIS A 11 1.01 0.01 -12.55
CA HIS A 11 2.44 0.30 -12.60
C HIS A 11 3.18 -0.24 -11.37
N ALA A 12 2.58 -0.12 -10.19
CA ALA A 12 3.12 -0.75 -8.97
C ALA A 12 3.23 -2.27 -9.11
N VAL A 13 2.17 -2.94 -9.60
CA VAL A 13 2.20 -4.39 -9.87
C VAL A 13 3.28 -4.76 -10.89
N LYS A 14 3.38 -4.01 -12.01
CA LYS A 14 4.43 -4.20 -13.01
C LYS A 14 5.82 -4.09 -12.38
N TYR A 15 6.07 -3.05 -11.58
CA TYR A 15 7.36 -2.81 -10.94
C TYR A 15 7.77 -3.98 -10.03
N VAL A 16 6.87 -4.45 -9.17
CA VAL A 16 7.14 -5.60 -8.28
C VAL A 16 7.48 -6.86 -9.08
N LEU A 17 6.80 -7.09 -10.21
CA LEU A 17 7.11 -8.22 -11.10
C LEU A 17 8.49 -8.06 -11.77
N GLU A 18 8.86 -6.85 -12.19
CA GLU A 18 10.17 -6.55 -12.79
C GLU A 18 11.32 -6.71 -11.79
N GLU A 19 11.08 -6.45 -10.51
CA GLU A 19 12.01 -6.71 -9.40
C GLU A 19 12.09 -8.21 -9.01
N GLY A 20 11.31 -9.08 -9.68
CA GLY A 20 11.35 -10.54 -9.49
C GLY A 20 10.50 -11.06 -8.33
N PHE A 21 9.60 -10.25 -7.79
CA PHE A 21 8.70 -10.64 -6.69
C PHE A 21 7.29 -10.97 -7.19
N THR A 22 6.52 -11.69 -6.38
CA THR A 22 5.10 -11.98 -6.66
C THR A 22 4.21 -10.98 -5.93
N PRO A 23 3.55 -10.04 -6.62
CA PRO A 23 2.71 -9.04 -5.98
C PRO A 23 1.38 -9.62 -5.50
N ILE A 24 1.03 -9.33 -4.25
CA ILE A 24 -0.33 -9.49 -3.72
C ILE A 24 -0.92 -8.09 -3.57
N SER A 25 -1.76 -7.67 -4.53
CA SER A 25 -2.40 -6.35 -4.52
C SER A 25 -3.85 -6.47 -4.06
N GLN A 26 -4.18 -5.87 -2.91
CA GLN A 26 -5.56 -5.77 -2.42
C GLN A 26 -6.53 -5.22 -3.48
N TYR A 27 -6.07 -4.21 -4.23
CA TYR A 27 -6.85 -3.55 -5.28
C TYR A 27 -7.00 -4.40 -6.56
N GLY A 28 -6.16 -5.41 -6.73
CA GLY A 28 -6.26 -6.37 -7.84
C GLY A 28 -7.15 -7.56 -7.51
N ILE A 29 -7.28 -7.92 -6.22
CA ILE A 29 -7.95 -9.16 -5.79
C ILE A 29 -9.43 -8.94 -5.49
N PHE A 30 -9.80 -7.85 -4.80
CA PHE A 30 -11.19 -7.60 -4.39
C PHE A 30 -11.82 -6.38 -5.08
N ASP A 31 -11.18 -5.88 -6.15
CA ASP A 31 -11.48 -4.58 -6.74
C ASP A 31 -11.65 -3.48 -5.64
N TYR A 32 -12.19 -2.31 -5.97
CA TYR A 32 -12.46 -1.30 -4.94
C TYR A 32 -13.67 -1.75 -4.11
N PHE A 33 -13.39 -2.43 -2.99
CA PHE A 33 -14.38 -2.86 -2.00
C PHE A 33 -15.56 -3.64 -2.58
N ILE A 34 -15.32 -4.58 -3.52
CA ILE A 34 -16.35 -5.45 -4.15
C ILE A 34 -17.71 -4.72 -4.28
N THR A 35 -17.69 -3.52 -4.88
CA THR A 35 -18.90 -2.73 -5.20
C THR A 35 -19.91 -2.50 -4.05
N ASP A 36 -19.44 -2.32 -2.81
CA ASP A 36 -20.28 -2.20 -1.60
C ASP A 36 -21.28 -3.38 -1.42
N ALA A 37 -21.04 -4.50 -2.11
CA ALA A 37 -21.90 -5.69 -2.03
C ALA A 37 -21.64 -6.53 -0.78
N VAL A 38 -20.58 -6.19 -0.03
CA VAL A 38 -20.17 -6.87 1.20
C VAL A 38 -19.70 -5.87 2.25
N GLU A 39 -19.81 -6.26 3.51
CA GLU A 39 -19.36 -5.46 4.65
C GLU A 39 -17.86 -5.13 4.55
N ARG A 40 -17.52 -3.86 4.77
CA ARG A 40 -16.15 -3.35 4.62
C ARG A 40 -15.14 -4.05 5.53
N ASP A 41 -15.56 -4.38 6.74
CA ASP A 41 -14.71 -5.07 7.70
C ASP A 41 -14.42 -6.51 7.30
N LEU A 42 -15.29 -7.15 6.53
CA LEU A 42 -15.02 -8.47 5.96
C LEU A 42 -13.91 -8.39 4.91
N VAL A 43 -13.96 -7.39 4.03
CA VAL A 43 -12.90 -7.14 3.01
C VAL A 43 -11.58 -6.82 3.69
N ARG A 44 -11.58 -5.98 4.73
CA ARG A 44 -10.38 -5.66 5.53
C ARG A 44 -9.77 -6.91 6.16
N LYS A 45 -10.58 -7.79 6.75
CA LYS A 45 -10.10 -9.06 7.32
C LYS A 45 -9.50 -9.96 6.25
N ALA A 46 -10.12 -10.04 5.08
CA ALA A 46 -9.59 -10.81 3.95
C ALA A 46 -8.23 -10.24 3.47
N ASN A 47 -8.11 -8.92 3.33
CA ASN A 47 -6.84 -8.25 3.02
C ASN A 47 -5.76 -8.55 4.07
N ASN A 48 -6.09 -8.43 5.35
CA ASN A 48 -5.17 -8.73 6.44
C ASN A 48 -4.66 -10.17 6.39
N ASN A 49 -5.51 -11.14 6.03
CA ASN A 49 -5.09 -12.53 5.85
C ASN A 49 -4.11 -12.70 4.68
N LEU A 50 -4.31 -11.96 3.58
CA LEU A 50 -3.38 -11.96 2.45
C LEU A 50 -2.03 -11.35 2.83
N ILE A 51 -2.03 -10.23 3.56
CA ILE A 51 -0.82 -9.56 4.02
C ILE A 51 0.03 -10.50 4.89
N ARG A 52 -0.58 -11.35 5.72
CA ARG A 52 0.13 -12.36 6.52
C ARG A 52 0.91 -13.39 5.71
N LEU A 53 0.58 -13.56 4.43
CA LEU A 53 1.28 -14.46 3.52
C LEU A 53 2.48 -13.78 2.84
N CYS A 54 2.59 -12.45 2.95
CA CYS A 54 3.66 -11.69 2.33
C CYS A 54 4.93 -11.70 3.17
N HIS A 55 6.08 -11.70 2.50
CA HIS A 55 7.38 -11.53 3.14
C HIS A 55 7.71 -10.06 3.42
N GLU A 56 7.08 -9.13 2.70
CA GLU A 56 7.29 -7.68 2.81
C GLU A 56 6.07 -6.92 2.26
N MET A 57 5.88 -5.68 2.73
CA MET A 57 4.86 -4.74 2.27
C MET A 57 5.51 -3.58 1.52
N TRP A 58 5.01 -3.26 0.33
CA TRP A 58 5.53 -2.17 -0.51
C TRP A 58 4.47 -1.08 -0.63
N VAL A 59 4.81 0.13 -0.24
CA VAL A 59 3.92 1.30 -0.22
C VAL A 59 4.33 2.28 -1.31
N PHE A 60 3.41 2.61 -2.21
CA PHE A 60 3.66 3.51 -3.35
C PHE A 60 2.89 4.81 -3.21
N GLY A 61 3.60 5.94 -3.22
CA GLY A 61 3.03 7.28 -3.11
C GLY A 61 2.72 7.69 -1.67
N PRO A 62 1.95 8.77 -1.48
CA PRO A 62 1.64 9.30 -0.16
C PRO A 62 0.83 8.32 0.70
N ILE A 63 1.09 8.33 2.02
CA ILE A 63 0.37 7.48 2.97
C ILE A 63 -1.01 8.06 3.27
N SER A 64 -2.04 7.27 2.99
CA SER A 64 -3.42 7.51 3.42
C SER A 64 -3.72 6.91 4.78
N ASP A 65 -4.85 7.28 5.40
CA ASP A 65 -5.33 6.71 6.66
C ASP A 65 -5.42 5.18 6.64
N GLY A 66 -5.94 4.62 5.54
CA GLY A 66 -6.09 3.18 5.38
C GLY A 66 -4.74 2.48 5.33
N VAL A 67 -3.80 3.03 4.57
CA VAL A 67 -2.44 2.48 4.45
C VAL A 67 -1.68 2.62 5.76
N LEU A 68 -1.85 3.71 6.50
CA LEU A 68 -1.23 3.90 7.82
C LEU A 68 -1.71 2.83 8.82
N ALA A 69 -3.00 2.48 8.80
CA ALA A 69 -3.53 1.41 9.64
C ALA A 69 -2.93 0.04 9.26
N GLU A 70 -2.77 -0.24 7.97
CA GLU A 70 -2.10 -1.45 7.48
C GLU A 70 -0.61 -1.49 7.89
N ILE A 71 0.12 -0.37 7.77
CA ILE A 71 1.54 -0.26 8.16
C ILE A 71 1.73 -0.60 9.65
N LYS A 72 0.85 -0.10 10.52
CA LYS A 72 0.90 -0.42 11.96
C LYS A 72 0.74 -1.91 12.20
N LEU A 73 -0.24 -2.52 11.52
CA LEU A 73 -0.54 -3.94 11.65
C LEU A 73 0.63 -4.83 11.17
N VAL A 74 1.24 -4.51 10.03
CA VAL A 74 2.37 -5.30 9.50
C VAL A 74 3.62 -5.18 10.35
N LYS A 75 3.84 -4.01 10.96
CA LYS A 75 4.92 -3.81 11.93
C LYS A 75 4.74 -4.69 13.17
N GLU A 76 3.53 -4.80 13.70
CA GLU A 76 3.22 -5.74 14.79
C GLU A 76 3.51 -7.19 14.41
N TRP A 77 3.45 -7.53 13.11
CA TRP A 77 3.76 -8.86 12.59
C TRP A 77 5.22 -9.03 12.15
N ASN A 78 6.08 -8.04 12.38
CA ASN A 78 7.48 -8.02 11.93
C ASN A 78 7.66 -8.20 10.42
N ILE A 79 6.68 -7.79 9.62
CA ILE A 79 6.79 -7.79 8.15
C ILE A 79 7.49 -6.48 7.74
N PRO A 80 8.63 -6.52 7.04
CA PRO A 80 9.33 -5.34 6.57
C PRO A 80 8.46 -4.48 5.65
N VAL A 81 8.59 -3.16 5.75
CA VAL A 81 7.88 -2.19 4.92
C VAL A 81 8.90 -1.39 4.10
N LYS A 82 8.71 -1.36 2.78
CA LYS A 82 9.46 -0.54 1.83
C LYS A 82 8.57 0.56 1.27
N TYR A 83 9.15 1.73 1.03
CA TYR A 83 8.43 2.92 0.59
C TYR A 83 8.95 3.38 -0.77
N PHE A 84 8.04 3.78 -1.64
CA PHE A 84 8.35 4.17 -3.00
C PHE A 84 7.67 5.49 -3.36
N LYS A 85 8.45 6.43 -3.89
CA LYS A 85 7.92 7.67 -4.47
C LYS A 85 7.60 7.47 -5.94
N ILE A 86 6.47 7.99 -6.37
CA ILE A 86 6.11 8.09 -7.78
C ILE A 86 6.75 9.38 -8.31
N VAL A 87 7.79 9.25 -9.14
CA VAL A 87 8.57 10.40 -9.64
C VAL A 87 7.87 11.04 -10.84
N ASN A 88 7.26 10.22 -11.71
CA ASN A 88 6.45 10.65 -12.84
C ASN A 88 5.35 9.61 -13.13
N SER A 89 4.64 9.73 -14.25
CA SER A 89 3.50 8.85 -14.56
C SER A 89 3.84 7.36 -14.70
N LYS A 90 5.11 6.96 -14.74
CA LYS A 90 5.54 5.56 -14.94
C LYS A 90 6.70 5.10 -14.07
N ASP A 91 7.45 6.03 -13.45
CA ASP A 91 8.66 5.70 -12.71
C ASP A 91 8.45 5.77 -11.20
N VAL A 92 9.03 4.79 -10.51
CA VAL A 92 9.09 4.72 -9.05
C VAL A 92 10.52 4.72 -8.58
N LYS A 93 10.73 5.23 -7.38
CA LYS A 93 12.03 5.20 -6.69
C LYS A 93 11.80 4.75 -5.26
N GLU A 94 12.59 3.78 -4.78
CA GLU A 94 12.62 3.45 -3.36
C GLU A 94 13.15 4.65 -2.57
N ILE A 95 12.48 4.97 -1.47
CA ILE A 95 12.78 6.11 -0.61
C ILE A 95 12.93 5.66 0.84
N SER A 96 13.64 6.46 1.63
CA SER A 96 13.69 6.29 3.08
C SER A 96 12.37 6.69 3.73
N LYS A 97 12.16 6.25 4.97
CA LYS A 97 10.98 6.60 5.79
C LYS A 97 10.85 8.11 6.01
N ASP A 98 11.97 8.81 6.08
CA ASP A 98 12.04 10.25 6.32
C ASP A 98 11.58 11.08 5.12
N GLU A 99 11.55 10.47 3.93
CA GLU A 99 11.12 11.09 2.67
C GLU A 99 9.64 10.81 2.34
N VAL A 100 8.94 10.07 3.19
CA VAL A 100 7.56 9.65 2.95
C VAL A 100 6.61 10.85 3.10
N GLU A 101 5.80 11.05 2.06
CA GLU A 101 4.72 12.03 2.06
C GLU A 101 3.44 11.40 2.63
N PHE A 102 2.61 12.23 3.25
CA PHE A 102 1.31 11.83 3.82
C PHE A 102 0.18 12.55 3.08
N GLU A 103 -1.00 11.94 3.00
CA GLU A 103 -2.21 12.68 2.65
C GLU A 103 -2.52 13.73 3.74
N GLU A 104 -3.32 14.75 3.42
CA GLU A 104 -3.62 15.89 4.30
C GLU A 104 -4.01 15.43 5.73
N ASP A 105 -3.56 16.17 6.75
CA ASP A 105 -3.78 15.93 8.19
C ASP A 105 -3.09 14.70 8.83
N LEU A 106 -2.28 13.94 8.07
CA LEU A 106 -1.60 12.72 8.56
C LEU A 106 -0.11 12.86 8.87
N GLU A 107 0.50 14.01 8.57
CA GLU A 107 1.94 14.29 8.79
C GLU A 107 2.38 14.09 10.25
N LYS A 108 1.45 14.32 11.20
CA LYS A 108 1.64 14.11 12.64
C LYS A 108 1.93 12.66 13.04
N TYR A 109 1.69 11.70 12.13
CA TYR A 109 1.92 10.26 12.36
C TYR A 109 3.24 9.75 11.76
N SER A 110 4.10 10.64 11.27
CA SER A 110 5.42 10.28 10.70
C SER A 110 6.30 9.43 11.63
N SER A 111 6.23 9.67 12.94
CA SER A 111 6.93 8.89 13.97
C SER A 111 6.48 7.42 14.06
N LEU A 112 5.39 7.04 13.38
CA LEU A 112 4.85 5.69 13.37
C LEU A 112 5.35 4.84 12.19
N LEU A 113 6.16 5.39 11.27
CA LEU A 113 6.78 4.67 10.13
C LEU A 113 8.07 3.94 10.50
#